data_AF-A0AAV6EDH2-F1
#
_entry.id   AF-A0AAV6EDH2-F1
#
_cell.length_a   1.000
_cell.length_b   1.000
_cell.length_c   1.000
_cell.angle_alpha   90.00
_cell.angle_beta   90.00
_cell.angle_gamma   90.00
#
_symmetry.space_group_name_H-M   'P 1'
#
loop_
_entity.id
_entity.type
_entity.pdbx_description
1 polymer ?
#
loop_
_entity_poly.entity_id
_entity_poly.type
_entity_poly.pdbx_seq_one_letter_code
_entity_poly.pdbx_strand_id
1 'polypeptide(L)'
;MATYAVKQLEISVKDSGESGDGVSIKDLETLDISLNSNVEQYTTIGEVFERAVKTGAAMELGLDGKYNESDPGQNELRETWDKVGSEAEKTIVVKFPAGSKYEITGPIGINDFGGGGANDIGSFSATQNSNGTPVFTPAPTIEPTSVTVDSASKTVKVGETIKITAGVLPSGAPQDVTFTSSDEAKATVASDGTLTGVATTVTAIKITVASKVKPSVKNDVSVSVTSA
;
A
#
# COMPACT_ATOMS: atom_id res chain seq x y z
N MET A 1 -9.20 -7.01 -0.35
CA MET A 1 -8.76 -5.88 0.50
C MET A 1 -7.72 -6.45 1.45
N ALA A 2 -6.51 -5.89 1.51
CA ALA A 2 -5.50 -6.40 2.43
C ALA A 2 -5.91 -6.05 3.87
N THR A 3 -5.83 -7.01 4.77
CA THR A 3 -6.11 -6.85 6.21
C THR A 3 -4.87 -7.25 6.99
N TYR A 4 -4.47 -6.43 7.95
CA TYR A 4 -3.26 -6.65 8.74
C TYR A 4 -3.62 -6.71 10.23
N ALA A 5 -2.99 -7.64 10.95
CA ALA A 5 -3.02 -7.63 12.40
C ALA A 5 -2.04 -6.58 12.93
N VAL A 6 -2.33 -5.97 14.08
CA VAL A 6 -1.48 -4.92 14.70
C VAL A 6 -0.03 -5.40 14.87
N LYS A 7 0.18 -6.67 15.24
CA LYS A 7 1.51 -7.30 15.37
C LYS A 7 2.36 -7.32 14.08
N GLN A 8 1.76 -7.04 12.92
CA GLN A 8 2.45 -6.97 11.63
C GLN A 8 2.86 -5.54 11.27
N LEU A 9 2.44 -4.55 12.06
CA LEU A 9 2.81 -3.16 11.86
C LEU A 9 4.19 -2.92 12.47
N GLU A 10 4.99 -2.09 11.80
CA GLU A 10 6.21 -1.52 12.38
C GLU A 10 5.84 -0.14 12.92
N ILE A 11 5.98 0.04 14.24
CA ILE A 11 5.70 1.31 14.92
C ILE A 11 7.02 1.88 15.42
N SER A 12 7.28 3.14 15.13
CA SER A 12 8.50 3.84 15.55
C SER A 12 8.23 5.29 15.91
N VAL A 13 9.14 5.88 16.67
CA VAL A 13 9.13 7.27 17.12
C VAL A 13 10.39 7.98 16.65
N LYS A 14 10.27 9.28 16.37
CA LYS A 14 11.39 10.19 16.09
C LYS A 14 11.06 11.61 16.53
N ASP A 15 12.08 12.45 16.54
CA ASP A 15 11.89 13.88 16.76
C ASP A 15 11.06 14.52 15.62
N SER A 16 10.31 15.56 15.97
CA SER A 16 9.53 16.32 15.00
C SER A 16 10.46 16.94 13.94
N GLY A 17 10.20 16.65 12.66
CA GLY A 17 11.03 17.12 11.53
C GLY A 17 12.25 16.24 11.19
N GLU A 18 12.51 15.18 11.96
CA GLU A 18 13.59 14.24 11.64
C GLU A 18 13.24 13.37 10.42
N SER A 19 14.26 13.03 9.62
CA SER A 19 14.13 12.15 8.45
C SER A 19 14.21 10.67 8.82
N GLY A 20 13.68 9.80 7.97
CA GLY A 20 13.67 8.35 8.21
C GLY A 20 12.50 7.90 9.08
N ASP A 21 12.54 6.64 9.51
CA ASP A 21 11.44 6.02 10.26
C ASP A 21 11.63 6.13 11.78
N GLY A 22 12.82 6.49 12.28
CA GLY A 22 13.09 6.64 13.71
C GLY A 22 13.41 5.33 14.44
N VAL A 23 13.19 5.34 15.74
CA VAL A 23 13.47 4.23 16.66
C VAL A 23 12.21 3.39 16.88
N SER A 24 12.31 2.08 16.71
CA SER A 24 11.18 1.16 16.87
C SER A 24 10.68 1.08 18.31
N ILE A 25 9.36 1.07 18.46
CA ILE A 25 8.66 0.75 19.71
C ILE A 25 8.18 -0.69 19.60
N LYS A 26 8.71 -1.58 20.45
CA LYS A 26 8.53 -3.03 20.29
C LYS A 26 7.54 -3.61 21.29
N ASP A 27 7.54 -3.14 22.52
CA ASP A 27 6.72 -3.68 23.62
C ASP A 27 5.35 -3.01 23.69
N LEU A 28 4.64 -3.03 22.56
CA LEU A 28 3.23 -2.63 22.45
C LEU A 28 2.33 -3.84 22.26
N GLU A 29 1.18 -3.84 22.93
CA GLU A 29 0.12 -4.83 22.80
C GLU A 29 -1.00 -4.32 21.88
N THR A 30 -1.25 -3.01 21.88
CA THR A 30 -2.29 -2.36 21.07
C THR A 30 -1.78 -1.11 20.37
N LEU A 31 -2.41 -0.80 19.24
CA LEU A 31 -2.36 0.48 18.57
C LEU A 31 -3.80 0.84 18.21
N ASP A 32 -4.29 1.91 18.81
CA ASP A 32 -5.60 2.47 18.49
C ASP A 32 -5.40 3.71 17.63
N ILE A 33 -6.07 3.76 16.48
CA ILE A 33 -6.06 4.92 15.59
C ILE A 33 -7.48 5.41 15.47
N SER A 34 -7.75 6.62 15.97
CA SER A 34 -9.06 7.23 15.90
C SER A 34 -9.02 8.59 15.21
N LEU A 35 -10.12 8.93 14.52
CA LEU A 35 -10.29 10.22 13.88
C LEU A 35 -11.47 10.95 14.53
N ASN A 36 -11.18 11.94 15.35
CA ASN A 36 -12.18 12.85 15.85
C ASN A 36 -12.59 13.80 14.70
N SER A 37 -13.89 13.85 14.40
CA SER A 37 -14.45 14.66 13.33
C SER A 37 -15.41 15.69 13.90
N ASN A 38 -15.09 16.96 13.76
CA ASN A 38 -16.00 18.03 14.12
C ASN A 38 -17.00 18.21 12.98
N VAL A 39 -18.28 17.99 13.26
CA VAL A 39 -19.37 18.11 12.29
C VAL A 39 -20.32 19.20 12.77
N GLU A 40 -20.51 20.21 11.95
CA GLU A 40 -21.51 21.24 12.17
C GLU A 40 -22.80 20.85 11.44
N GLN A 41 -23.91 20.84 12.18
CA GLN A 41 -25.24 20.55 11.65
C GLN A 41 -26.07 21.84 11.65
N TYR A 42 -26.77 22.10 10.54
CA TYR A 42 -27.61 23.29 10.38
C TYR A 42 -28.81 23.03 9.48
N THR A 43 -29.89 23.78 9.69
CA THR A 43 -31.09 23.75 8.84
C THR A 43 -31.24 25.08 8.11
N THR A 44 -31.57 25.04 6.82
CA THR A 44 -31.85 26.26 6.04
C THR A 44 -33.30 26.69 6.19
N ILE A 45 -33.55 28.00 6.09
CA ILE A 45 -34.91 28.56 6.21
C ILE A 45 -35.86 27.89 5.20
N GLY A 46 -36.98 27.36 5.70
CA GLY A 46 -38.02 26.73 4.88
C GLY A 46 -37.84 25.22 4.65
N GLU A 47 -36.72 24.64 5.07
CA GLU A 47 -36.45 23.21 4.95
C GLU A 47 -36.66 22.47 6.27
N VAL A 48 -36.99 21.19 6.20
CA VAL A 48 -37.16 20.30 7.37
C VAL A 48 -36.03 19.29 7.54
N PHE A 49 -35.14 19.18 6.56
CA PHE A 49 -33.97 18.29 6.62
C PHE A 49 -32.71 19.05 7.02
N GLU A 50 -31.99 18.52 8.01
CA GLU A 50 -30.69 19.03 8.44
C GLU A 50 -29.60 18.76 7.41
N ARG A 51 -28.66 19.70 7.27
CA ARG A 51 -27.40 19.55 6.56
C ARG A 51 -26.27 19.34 7.56
N ALA A 52 -25.24 18.60 7.16
CA ALA A 52 -24.05 18.37 7.96
C ALA A 52 -22.79 18.68 7.14
N VAL A 53 -21.85 19.42 7.73
CA VAL A 53 -20.54 19.72 7.13
C VAL A 53 -19.46 19.39 8.15
N LYS A 54 -18.45 18.61 7.74
CA LYS A 54 -17.26 18.37 8.57
C LYS A 54 -16.38 19.62 8.56
N THR A 55 -16.23 20.27 9.71
CA THR A 55 -15.51 21.54 9.89
C THR A 55 -14.10 21.35 10.45
N GLY A 56 -13.80 20.17 10.98
CA GLY A 56 -12.47 19.84 11.49
C GLY A 56 -12.23 18.34 11.61
N ALA A 57 -10.97 17.95 11.65
CA ALA A 57 -10.52 16.60 11.93
C ALA A 57 -9.27 16.63 12.79
N ALA A 58 -9.20 15.77 13.80
CA ALA A 58 -8.00 15.52 14.58
C ALA A 58 -7.81 14.02 14.71
N MET A 59 -6.58 13.55 14.51
CA MET A 59 -6.25 12.14 14.71
C MET A 59 -5.68 11.94 16.11
N GLU A 60 -6.02 10.81 16.71
CA GLU A 60 -5.50 10.39 18.01
C GLU A 60 -4.98 8.97 17.91
N LEU A 61 -3.82 8.73 18.51
CA LEU A 61 -3.21 7.42 18.66
C LEU A 61 -3.21 7.00 20.13
N GLY A 62 -3.68 5.79 20.40
CA GLY A 62 -3.45 5.08 21.66
C GLY A 62 -2.35 4.04 21.48
N LEU A 63 -1.34 4.08 22.34
CA LEU A 63 -0.23 3.14 22.38
C LEU A 63 -0.22 2.48 23.76
N ASP A 64 -0.64 1.22 23.86
CA ASP A 64 -0.63 0.49 25.12
C ASP A 64 0.20 -0.79 25.01
N GLY A 65 0.86 -1.14 26.11
CA GLY A 65 1.63 -2.36 26.23
C GLY A 65 2.20 -2.55 27.62
N LYS A 66 3.35 -3.22 27.69
CA LYS A 66 4.09 -3.43 28.93
C LYS A 66 5.29 -2.52 28.99
N TYR A 67 5.55 -1.97 30.16
CA TYR A 67 6.74 -1.17 30.40
C TYR A 67 7.99 -2.03 30.23
N ASN A 68 8.88 -1.60 29.34
CA ASN A 68 10.18 -2.23 29.14
C ASN A 68 11.29 -1.16 29.06
N GLU A 69 12.15 -1.10 30.08
CA GLU A 69 13.28 -0.16 30.13
C GLU A 69 14.32 -0.36 29.02
N SER A 70 14.35 -1.57 28.44
CA SER A 70 15.24 -1.88 27.33
C SER A 70 14.62 -1.59 25.97
N ASP A 71 13.35 -1.15 25.91
CA ASP A 71 12.74 -0.69 24.67
C ASP A 71 13.13 0.79 24.42
N PRO A 72 14.00 1.06 23.43
CA PRO A 72 14.46 2.42 23.17
C PRO A 72 13.33 3.34 22.69
N GLY A 73 12.31 2.81 22.01
CA GLY A 73 11.17 3.59 21.54
C GLY A 73 10.27 4.06 22.69
N GLN A 74 10.01 3.20 23.68
CA GLN A 74 9.31 3.62 24.90
C GLN A 74 10.11 4.68 25.68
N ASN A 75 11.43 4.53 25.74
CA ASN A 75 12.30 5.50 26.41
C ASN A 75 12.23 6.88 25.75
N GLU A 76 12.25 6.97 24.41
CA GLU A 76 12.08 8.25 23.70
C GLU A 76 10.73 8.91 23.96
N LEU A 77 9.64 8.12 24.06
CA LEU A 77 8.35 8.66 24.43
C LEU A 77 8.35 9.19 25.87
N ARG A 78 8.98 8.49 26.81
CA ARG A 78 9.06 8.90 28.21
C ARG A 78 9.82 10.19 28.44
N GLU A 79 10.77 10.54 27.57
CA GLU A 79 11.47 11.83 27.66
C GLU A 79 10.52 13.03 27.53
N THR A 80 9.31 12.83 26.98
CA THR A 80 8.28 13.87 26.86
C THR A 80 7.43 14.06 28.12
N TRP A 81 7.55 13.21 29.15
CA TRP A 81 6.58 13.15 30.26
C TRP A 81 6.42 14.47 31.06
N ASP A 82 7.49 15.26 31.15
CA ASP A 82 7.54 16.56 31.82
C ASP A 82 7.62 17.74 30.85
N LYS A 83 7.53 17.46 29.55
CA LYS A 83 7.62 18.46 28.47
C LYS A 83 6.25 19.02 28.14
N VAL A 84 6.27 20.22 27.57
CA VAL A 84 5.07 20.96 27.16
C VAL A 84 5.32 21.68 25.84
N GLY A 85 4.24 22.03 25.14
CA GLY A 85 4.34 22.72 23.85
C GLY A 85 5.12 21.88 22.83
N SER A 86 5.98 22.54 22.04
CA SER A 86 6.75 21.88 20.98
C SER A 86 7.75 20.84 21.50
N GLU A 87 8.18 20.91 22.77
CA GLU A 87 9.10 19.92 23.35
C GLU A 87 8.41 18.59 23.67
N ALA A 88 7.08 18.57 23.76
CA ALA A 88 6.30 17.35 23.92
C ALA A 88 5.96 16.68 22.57
N GLU A 89 6.29 17.32 21.45
CA GLU A 89 5.97 16.80 20.11
C GLU A 89 6.97 15.74 19.66
N LYS A 90 6.42 14.61 19.22
CA LYS A 90 7.16 13.58 18.49
C LYS A 90 6.43 13.25 17.20
N THR A 91 7.09 12.51 16.32
CA THR A 91 6.43 11.90 15.16
C THR A 91 6.37 10.39 15.34
N ILE A 92 5.16 9.83 15.38
CA ILE A 92 4.95 8.38 15.32
C ILE A 92 4.84 7.97 13.85
N VAL A 93 5.60 6.94 13.49
CA VAL A 93 5.57 6.33 12.17
C VAL A 93 4.90 4.96 12.29
N VAL A 94 3.80 4.78 11.56
CA VAL A 94 3.09 3.49 11.47
C VAL A 94 3.27 2.96 10.06
N LYS A 95 4.06 1.90 9.91
CA LYS A 95 4.36 1.27 8.62
C LYS A 95 3.66 -0.07 8.50
N PHE A 96 2.96 -0.24 7.39
CA PHE A 96 2.19 -1.44 7.08
C PHE A 96 3.05 -2.45 6.31
N PRO A 97 2.70 -3.76 6.32
CA PRO A 97 3.44 -4.79 5.59
C PRO A 97 3.60 -4.56 4.09
N ALA A 98 2.68 -3.83 3.47
CA ALA A 98 2.80 -3.45 2.05
C ALA A 98 3.87 -2.37 1.79
N GLY A 99 4.42 -1.75 2.83
CA GLY A 99 5.40 -0.66 2.74
C GLY A 99 4.80 0.74 2.74
N SER A 100 3.47 0.89 2.74
CA SER A 100 2.83 2.18 3.01
C SER A 100 3.07 2.61 4.46
N LYS A 101 3.09 3.91 4.73
CA LYS A 101 3.24 4.42 6.10
C LYS A 101 2.43 5.69 6.37
N TYR A 102 2.05 5.89 7.63
CA TYR A 102 1.61 7.18 8.17
C TYR A 102 2.70 7.77 9.04
N GLU A 103 2.93 9.08 8.91
CA GLU A 103 3.73 9.88 9.83
C GLU A 103 2.84 10.90 10.53
N ILE A 104 2.87 10.88 11.86
CA ILE A 104 1.84 11.49 12.70
C ILE A 104 2.57 12.30 13.76
N THR A 105 2.61 13.60 13.52
CA THR A 105 3.30 14.55 14.40
C THR A 105 2.32 15.15 15.39
N GLY A 106 2.74 15.30 16.64
CA GLY A 106 1.99 16.01 17.66
C GLY A 106 2.41 15.64 19.07
N PRO A 107 1.82 16.28 20.09
CA PRO A 107 2.18 16.07 21.48
C PRO A 107 1.89 14.65 21.95
N ILE A 108 2.84 14.09 22.71
CA ILE A 108 2.70 12.82 23.40
C ILE A 108 2.32 13.09 24.86
N GLY A 109 1.27 12.43 25.34
CA GLY A 109 0.94 12.34 26.75
C GLY A 109 1.25 10.93 27.27
N ILE A 110 2.16 10.81 28.23
CA ILE A 110 2.40 9.54 28.94
C ILE A 110 1.32 9.36 30.00
N ASN A 111 0.53 8.30 29.88
CA ASN A 111 -0.55 7.97 30.79
C ASN A 111 -0.09 7.00 31.89
N ASP A 112 0.81 6.07 31.57
CA ASP A 112 1.39 5.10 32.51
C ASP A 112 2.79 4.64 32.05
N PHE A 113 3.69 4.40 33.01
CA PHE A 113 5.06 3.92 32.78
C PHE A 113 5.53 3.00 33.93
N GLY A 114 4.85 1.87 34.11
CA GLY A 114 5.20 0.85 35.09
C GLY A 114 4.25 0.75 36.28
N GLY A 115 3.07 1.38 36.18
CA GLY A 115 1.98 1.23 37.14
C GLY A 115 1.40 -0.18 37.17
N GLY A 116 0.83 -0.55 38.32
CA GLY A 116 0.23 -1.86 38.55
C GLY A 116 0.23 -2.28 40.02
N GLY A 117 -0.44 -3.39 40.34
CA GLY A 117 -0.33 -4.06 41.63
C GLY A 117 1.01 -4.80 41.79
N ALA A 118 1.30 -5.26 43.01
CA ALA A 118 2.59 -5.87 43.35
C ALA A 118 3.00 -7.10 42.52
N ASN A 119 2.03 -7.78 41.90
CA ASN A 119 2.27 -8.97 41.06
C ASN A 119 2.09 -8.69 39.56
N ASP A 120 1.73 -7.46 39.18
CA ASP A 120 1.47 -7.11 37.80
C ASP A 120 2.78 -6.82 37.06
N ILE A 121 2.80 -7.12 35.77
CA ILE A 121 3.82 -6.58 34.87
C ILE A 121 3.40 -5.15 34.57
N GLY A 122 4.24 -4.18 34.92
CA GLY A 122 3.95 -2.76 34.79
C GLY A 122 3.46 -2.38 33.39
N SER A 123 2.43 -1.54 33.32
CA SER A 123 1.85 -1.07 32.06
C SER A 123 2.66 0.06 31.45
N PHE A 124 2.67 0.14 30.13
CA PHE A 124 3.03 1.34 29.40
C PHE A 124 1.79 1.82 28.65
N SER A 125 1.43 3.10 28.78
CA SER A 125 0.40 3.71 27.95
C SER A 125 0.73 5.16 27.60
N ALA A 126 0.49 5.51 26.34
CA ALA A 126 0.67 6.87 25.84
C ALA A 126 -0.41 7.22 24.82
N THR A 127 -0.84 8.49 24.83
CA THR A 127 -1.78 9.05 23.86
C THR A 127 -1.06 10.11 23.03
N GLN A 128 -1.19 10.04 21.71
CA GLN A 128 -0.74 11.11 20.80
C GLN A 128 -1.93 11.80 20.16
N ASN A 129 -1.99 13.13 20.23
CA ASN A 129 -2.93 13.92 19.44
C ASN A 129 -2.18 14.55 18.26
N SER A 130 -2.74 14.51 17.05
CA SER A 130 -2.10 15.11 15.88
C SER A 130 -2.03 16.63 15.99
N ASN A 131 -0.86 17.22 15.77
CA ASN A 131 -0.68 18.63 15.48
C ASN A 131 -0.39 18.81 13.98
N GLY A 132 -1.40 19.23 13.23
CA GLY A 132 -1.34 19.33 11.77
C GLY A 132 -1.88 18.10 11.04
N THR A 133 -1.60 18.02 9.74
CA THR A 133 -2.13 16.96 8.89
C THR A 133 -1.19 15.76 8.89
N PRO A 134 -1.65 14.55 9.26
CA PRO A 134 -0.87 13.33 9.14
C PRO A 134 -0.43 13.09 7.69
N VAL A 135 0.80 12.61 7.50
CA VAL A 135 1.35 12.36 6.16
C VAL A 135 1.21 10.89 5.82
N PHE A 136 0.45 10.59 4.77
CA PHE A 136 0.39 9.24 4.21
C PHE A 136 1.36 9.09 3.06
N THR A 137 2.24 8.09 3.14
CA THR A 137 3.07 7.65 2.02
C THR A 137 2.53 6.31 1.51
N PRO A 138 2.07 6.21 0.25
CA PRO A 138 1.60 4.95 -0.30
C PRO A 138 2.76 3.95 -0.41
N ALA A 139 2.40 2.67 -0.44
CA ALA A 139 3.37 1.61 -0.70
C ALA A 139 4.06 1.85 -2.04
N PRO A 140 5.38 1.57 -2.15
CA PRO A 140 6.07 1.69 -3.42
C PRO A 140 5.43 0.76 -4.44
N THR A 141 4.93 1.32 -5.53
CA THR A 141 4.45 0.54 -6.67
C THR A 141 5.64 0.05 -7.47
N ILE A 142 5.78 -1.27 -7.58
CA ILE A 142 6.79 -1.87 -8.45
C ILE A 142 6.30 -1.73 -9.88
N GLU A 143 6.92 -0.84 -10.65
CA GLU A 143 6.56 -0.66 -12.05
C GLU A 143 7.12 -1.79 -12.92
N PRO A 144 6.35 -2.24 -13.93
CA PRO A 144 6.86 -3.15 -14.94
C PRO A 144 8.00 -2.47 -15.72
N THR A 145 9.09 -3.21 -15.93
CA THR A 145 10.25 -2.76 -16.70
C THR A 145 10.42 -3.54 -17.99
N SER A 146 9.99 -4.81 -18.03
CA SER A 146 9.96 -5.62 -19.25
C SER A 146 8.82 -6.63 -19.24
N VAL A 147 8.42 -7.05 -20.46
CA VAL A 147 7.51 -8.18 -20.68
C VAL A 147 8.32 -9.31 -21.32
N THR A 148 8.26 -10.49 -20.72
CA THR A 148 8.84 -11.72 -21.27
C THR A 148 7.75 -12.51 -21.96
N VAL A 149 8.13 -13.23 -23.02
CA VAL A 149 7.29 -14.18 -23.75
C VAL A 149 8.03 -15.50 -23.82
N ASP A 150 7.30 -16.60 -23.89
CA ASP A 150 7.89 -17.94 -23.90
C ASP A 150 8.67 -18.27 -25.18
N SER A 151 8.34 -17.61 -26.29
CA SER A 151 9.09 -17.70 -27.54
C SER A 151 8.92 -16.43 -28.37
N ALA A 152 10.00 -15.99 -29.03
CA ALA A 152 9.96 -14.82 -29.92
C ALA A 152 9.19 -15.08 -31.21
N SER A 153 9.01 -16.35 -31.60
CA SER A 153 8.21 -16.76 -32.73
C SER A 153 7.41 -18.03 -32.43
N LYS A 154 6.26 -18.16 -33.08
CA LYS A 154 5.41 -19.35 -33.03
C LYS A 154 4.83 -19.68 -34.40
N THR A 155 4.55 -20.96 -34.61
CA THR A 155 3.87 -21.46 -35.80
C THR A 155 2.60 -22.20 -35.38
N VAL A 156 1.49 -21.91 -36.04
CA VAL A 156 0.19 -22.52 -35.79
C VAL A 156 -0.44 -22.95 -37.12
N LYS A 157 -1.17 -24.06 -37.15
CA LYS A 157 -1.94 -24.47 -38.32
C LYS A 157 -3.29 -23.76 -38.36
N VAL A 158 -3.87 -23.61 -39.55
CA VAL A 158 -5.24 -23.11 -39.68
C VAL A 158 -6.22 -24.00 -38.90
N GLY A 159 -7.01 -23.38 -38.02
CA GLY A 159 -7.96 -24.06 -37.14
C GLY A 159 -7.38 -24.61 -35.84
N GLU A 160 -6.05 -24.60 -35.67
CA GLU A 160 -5.41 -25.01 -34.42
C GLU A 160 -5.17 -23.82 -33.47
N THR A 161 -5.01 -24.15 -32.19
CA THR A 161 -4.76 -23.19 -31.12
C THR A 161 -3.45 -23.49 -30.40
N ILE A 162 -2.68 -22.46 -30.11
CA ILE A 162 -1.49 -22.53 -29.26
C ILE A 162 -1.53 -21.44 -28.20
N LYS A 163 -0.90 -21.67 -27.05
CA LYS A 163 -0.88 -20.69 -25.96
C LYS A 163 0.39 -19.85 -26.02
N ILE A 164 0.26 -18.53 -25.90
CA ILE A 164 1.38 -17.62 -25.63
C ILE A 164 1.38 -17.36 -24.13
N THR A 165 2.48 -17.69 -23.45
CA THR A 165 2.63 -17.36 -22.02
C THR A 165 3.59 -16.19 -21.89
N ALA A 166 3.16 -15.18 -21.14
CA ALA A 166 3.93 -13.98 -20.90
C ALA A 166 4.09 -13.73 -19.40
N GLY A 167 5.20 -13.10 -19.03
CA GLY A 167 5.47 -12.65 -17.67
C GLY A 167 5.89 -11.18 -17.67
N VAL A 168 5.73 -10.51 -16.53
CA VAL A 168 6.15 -9.12 -16.33
C VAL A 168 7.27 -9.10 -15.31
N LEU A 169 8.37 -8.41 -15.64
CA LEU A 169 9.48 -8.21 -14.71
C LEU A 169 9.50 -6.77 -14.19
N PRO A 170 9.92 -6.57 -12.93
CA PRO A 170 10.22 -7.60 -11.93
C PRO A 170 8.96 -8.33 -11.43
N SER A 171 9.11 -9.50 -10.78
CA SER A 171 7.99 -10.36 -10.37
C SER A 171 7.01 -9.73 -9.38
N GLY A 172 7.41 -8.65 -8.69
CA GLY A 172 6.55 -7.86 -7.82
C GLY A 172 5.68 -6.82 -8.54
N ALA A 173 5.90 -6.60 -9.83
CA ALA A 173 5.05 -5.73 -10.65
C ALA A 173 3.71 -6.43 -10.99
N PRO A 174 2.65 -5.67 -11.30
CA PRO A 174 1.40 -6.23 -11.79
C PRO A 174 1.62 -7.11 -13.03
N GLN A 175 1.19 -8.37 -12.95
CA GLN A 175 1.45 -9.39 -13.99
C GLN A 175 0.42 -9.42 -15.12
N ASP A 176 -0.61 -8.58 -15.06
CA ASP A 176 -1.64 -8.51 -16.09
C ASP A 176 -1.05 -7.96 -17.41
N VAL A 177 -1.31 -8.68 -18.50
CA VAL A 177 -0.90 -8.31 -19.86
C VAL A 177 -2.10 -8.26 -20.79
N THR A 178 -1.95 -7.52 -21.89
CA THR A 178 -2.90 -7.47 -23.00
C THR A 178 -2.24 -8.00 -24.26
N PHE A 179 -2.96 -8.83 -25.00
CA PHE A 179 -2.53 -9.36 -26.29
C PHE A 179 -3.28 -8.64 -27.42
N THR A 180 -2.58 -8.29 -28.49
CA THR A 180 -3.17 -7.65 -29.67
C THR A 180 -2.58 -8.25 -30.93
N SER A 181 -3.44 -8.67 -31.85
CA SER A 181 -3.02 -9.16 -33.17
C SER A 181 -2.88 -8.00 -34.14
N SER A 182 -1.82 -8.00 -34.96
CA SER A 182 -1.68 -7.05 -36.06
C SER A 182 -2.64 -7.33 -37.22
N ASP A 183 -3.15 -8.57 -37.34
CA ASP A 183 -4.07 -9.00 -38.39
C ASP A 183 -4.99 -10.13 -37.88
N GLU A 184 -6.14 -9.74 -37.35
CA GLU A 184 -7.16 -10.66 -36.82
C GLU A 184 -7.79 -11.55 -37.90
N ALA A 185 -7.71 -11.17 -39.18
CA ALA A 185 -8.20 -12.02 -40.28
C ALA A 185 -7.26 -13.21 -40.56
N LYS A 186 -6.03 -13.18 -40.02
CA LYS A 186 -5.03 -14.24 -40.17
C LYS A 186 -4.80 -15.03 -38.89
N ALA A 187 -4.73 -14.37 -37.74
CA ALA A 187 -4.77 -15.04 -36.45
C ALA A 187 -5.37 -14.14 -35.37
N THR A 188 -6.16 -14.73 -34.49
CA THR A 188 -6.76 -14.06 -33.34
C THR A 188 -6.09 -14.52 -32.05
N VAL A 189 -5.98 -13.63 -31.06
CA VAL A 189 -5.47 -13.96 -29.73
C VAL A 189 -6.48 -13.56 -28.67
N ALA A 190 -6.84 -14.50 -27.80
CA ALA A 190 -7.75 -14.26 -26.70
C ALA A 190 -7.05 -13.59 -25.51
N SER A 191 -7.82 -13.07 -24.55
CA SER A 191 -7.29 -12.37 -23.36
C SER A 191 -6.43 -13.26 -22.45
N ASP A 192 -6.56 -14.58 -22.55
CA ASP A 192 -5.77 -15.56 -21.79
C ASP A 192 -4.47 -15.98 -22.52
N GLY A 193 -4.16 -15.34 -23.67
CA GLY A 193 -3.01 -15.65 -24.51
C GLY A 193 -3.23 -16.80 -25.48
N THR A 194 -4.44 -17.32 -25.63
CA THR A 194 -4.75 -18.38 -26.61
C THR A 194 -4.78 -17.80 -28.03
N LEU A 195 -3.82 -18.20 -28.85
CA LEU A 195 -3.66 -17.83 -30.24
C LEU A 195 -4.33 -18.88 -31.16
N THR A 196 -5.16 -18.45 -32.09
CA THR A 196 -5.86 -19.30 -33.07
C THR A 196 -5.46 -18.93 -34.48
N GLY A 197 -5.04 -19.90 -35.29
CA GLY A 197 -4.77 -19.69 -36.72
C GLY A 197 -6.07 -19.61 -37.52
N VAL A 198 -6.33 -18.48 -38.19
CA VAL A 198 -7.54 -18.27 -38.99
C VAL A 198 -7.28 -18.52 -40.49
N ALA A 199 -6.18 -18.01 -41.02
CA ALA A 199 -5.81 -18.18 -42.42
C ALA A 199 -4.29 -18.15 -42.63
N THR A 200 -3.82 -18.82 -43.69
CA THR A 200 -2.38 -18.91 -44.00
C THR A 200 -1.75 -17.54 -44.23
N THR A 201 -0.50 -17.40 -43.78
CA THR A 201 0.29 -16.17 -43.87
C THR A 201 1.54 -16.40 -44.70
N VAL A 202 1.81 -15.54 -45.67
CA VAL A 202 3.08 -15.58 -46.44
C VAL A 202 4.22 -14.91 -45.67
N THR A 203 3.89 -13.89 -44.87
CA THR A 203 4.80 -13.18 -43.95
C THR A 203 4.29 -13.32 -42.53
N ALA A 204 5.20 -13.48 -41.56
CA ALA A 204 4.81 -13.58 -40.16
C ALA A 204 4.04 -12.33 -39.70
N ILE A 205 2.91 -12.54 -39.03
CA ILE A 205 2.13 -11.49 -38.38
C ILE A 205 2.70 -11.23 -36.98
N LYS A 206 2.33 -10.10 -36.39
CA LYS A 206 2.86 -9.64 -35.12
C LYS A 206 1.78 -9.68 -34.05
N ILE A 207 2.03 -10.45 -32.99
CA ILE A 207 1.22 -10.40 -31.78
C ILE A 207 1.97 -9.55 -30.76
N THR A 208 1.41 -8.40 -30.39
CA THR A 208 1.98 -7.54 -29.35
C THR A 208 1.43 -7.95 -27.99
N VAL A 209 2.33 -8.17 -27.05
CA VAL A 209 2.04 -8.44 -25.64
C VAL A 209 2.51 -7.25 -24.83
N ALA A 210 1.59 -6.52 -24.21
CA ALA A 210 1.90 -5.31 -23.44
C ALA A 210 1.44 -5.45 -21.98
N SER A 211 2.16 -4.82 -21.04
CA SER A 211 1.67 -4.71 -19.67
C SER A 211 0.38 -3.89 -19.63
N LYS A 212 -0.63 -4.36 -18.89
CA LYS A 212 -1.90 -3.64 -18.72
C LYS A 212 -1.74 -2.34 -17.95
N VAL A 213 -0.79 -2.30 -17.00
CA VAL A 213 -0.52 -1.13 -16.15
C VAL A 213 0.39 -0.12 -16.83
N LYS A 214 1.29 -0.58 -17.72
CA LYS A 214 2.19 0.30 -18.48
C LYS A 214 2.32 -0.17 -19.93
N PRO A 215 1.39 0.24 -20.83
CA PRO A 215 1.36 -0.26 -22.22
C PRO A 215 2.61 0.05 -23.07
N SER A 216 3.47 0.97 -22.63
CA SER A 216 4.76 1.23 -23.26
C SER A 216 5.78 0.10 -23.04
N VAL A 217 5.60 -0.71 -22.00
CA VAL A 217 6.38 -1.92 -21.75
C VAL A 217 5.70 -3.08 -22.45
N LYS A 218 6.29 -3.51 -23.56
CA LYS A 218 5.72 -4.51 -24.45
C LYS A 218 6.79 -5.38 -25.10
N ASN A 219 6.36 -6.53 -25.58
CA ASN A 219 7.17 -7.45 -26.36
C ASN A 219 6.31 -8.01 -27.49
N ASP A 220 6.95 -8.51 -28.54
CA ASP A 220 6.29 -8.92 -29.76
C ASP A 220 6.64 -10.36 -30.11
N VAL A 221 5.62 -11.13 -30.50
CA VAL A 221 5.75 -12.51 -30.96
C VAL A 221 5.43 -12.56 -32.45
N SER A 222 6.38 -13.08 -33.24
CA SER A 222 6.18 -13.31 -34.67
C SER A 222 5.43 -14.61 -34.89
N VAL A 223 4.25 -14.56 -35.50
CA VAL A 223 3.39 -15.72 -35.72
C VAL A 223 3.31 -16.06 -37.20
N SER A 224 3.54 -17.33 -37.54
CA SER A 224 3.32 -17.87 -38.89
C SER A 224 2.17 -18.87 -38.88
N VAL A 225 1.19 -18.69 -39.78
CA VAL A 225 0.06 -19.62 -39.93
C VAL A 225 0.27 -20.49 -41.17
N THR A 226 0.39 -21.80 -40.98
CA THR A 226 0.57 -22.78 -42.07
C THR A 226 -0.72 -23.53 -42.37
N SER A 227 -0.80 -24.19 -43.54
CA SER A 227 -1.93 -25.08 -43.85
C SER A 227 -2.03 -26.22 -42.82
N ALA A 228 -3.25 -26.74 -42.67
CA ALA A 228 -3.55 -27.89 -41.81
C ALA A 228 -2.75 -29.15 -42.20
#